data_AF-K2NF86-F1
#
_entry.id   AF-K2NF86-F1
#
_cell.length_a   1.000
_cell.length_b   1.000
_cell.length_c   1.000
_cell.angle_alpha   90.00
_cell.angle_beta   90.00
_cell.angle_gamma   90.00
#
_symmetry.space_group_name_H-M   'P 1'
#
loop_
_entity.id
_entity.type
_entity.pdbx_description
1 polymer ?
#
loop_
_entity_poly.entity_id
_entity_poly.type
_entity_poly.pdbx_seq_one_letter_code
_entity_poly.pdbx_strand_id
1 'polypeptide(L)'
;MQGNIFARLFERVVSVPHRNVTSVPYGEWFGLYVQALKGAQKNAVISGDKEELRVARRALDVAFLSSVFSQKWTDVMLPNGSSSTTTTRWCQESTEAEWLLSSGTIHRRELLTTSFLVEPLLSGRAIASWTAAVRRGDAFSATAAADGEAPAPTGMIVIPFTALFQLRWEAYLCHQTFSVGGEGKKTPQHSFSLQERGARLTALQSLRHLLELQSDSKRKSRVQFVVWSPVNEFDAIMRVSQVRAGLPDALKGIFSLTHVCEQEVVRAAYLAHYLNFATQRAPLTVLTSQMQYAKLHLLGLTNCCAKSELKFGEEGEQHRSCGNPNGVSLHQQAVNRCGRLARRMSTREENLRNILIP
;
A
#
# COMPACT_ATOMS: atom_id res chain seq x y z
N MET A 1 -27.86 3.36 11.56
CA MET A 1 -26.97 2.26 11.11
C MET A 1 -27.54 0.86 11.36
N GLN A 2 -28.55 0.68 12.23
CA GLN A 2 -29.27 -0.60 12.39
C GLN A 2 -29.89 -1.01 11.03
N GLY A 3 -29.38 -2.08 10.43
CA GLY A 3 -29.76 -2.55 9.09
C GLY A 3 -28.57 -2.78 8.14
N ASN A 4 -27.38 -2.26 8.43
CA ASN A 4 -26.19 -2.53 7.61
C ASN A 4 -25.48 -3.81 8.08
N ILE A 5 -25.15 -4.71 7.15
CA ILE A 5 -24.41 -5.97 7.39
C ILE A 5 -23.14 -5.76 8.24
N PHE A 6 -22.42 -4.65 8.01
CA PHE A 6 -21.18 -4.32 8.71
C PHE A 6 -21.36 -3.23 9.77
N ALA A 7 -22.58 -2.99 10.28
CA ALA A 7 -22.88 -1.94 11.28
C ALA A 7 -21.90 -1.95 12.48
N ARG A 8 -21.61 -3.14 13.04
CA ARG A 8 -20.68 -3.29 14.16
C ARG A 8 -19.25 -2.86 13.81
N LEU A 9 -18.80 -3.08 12.57
CA LEU A 9 -17.48 -2.62 12.14
C LEU A 9 -17.48 -1.08 12.05
N PHE A 10 -18.53 -0.47 11.51
CA PHE A 10 -18.63 0.99 11.45
C PHE A 10 -18.69 1.62 12.85
N GLU A 11 -19.46 1.05 13.78
CA GLU A 11 -19.48 1.46 15.20
C GLU A 11 -18.08 1.36 15.83
N ARG A 12 -17.33 0.29 15.52
CA ARG A 12 -15.95 0.14 15.97
C ARG A 12 -15.03 1.21 15.37
N VAL A 13 -15.16 1.53 14.07
CA VAL A 13 -14.38 2.62 13.43
C VAL A 13 -14.71 3.99 14.06
N VAL A 14 -15.96 4.23 14.45
CA VAL A 14 -16.37 5.47 15.14
C VAL A 14 -15.76 5.56 16.54
N SER A 15 -15.71 4.44 17.26
CA SER A 15 -15.26 4.41 18.66
C SER A 15 -13.76 4.44 18.84
N VAL A 16 -12.97 4.10 17.81
CA VAL A 16 -11.51 4.13 17.92
C VAL A 16 -10.95 5.56 17.93
N PRO A 17 -9.87 5.83 18.70
CA PRO A 17 -9.29 7.17 18.82
C PRO A 17 -8.93 7.77 17.46
N HIS A 18 -9.35 9.03 17.26
CA HIS A 18 -9.18 9.77 16.01
C HIS A 18 -9.70 9.04 14.75
N ARG A 19 -10.57 8.04 14.92
CA ARG A 19 -11.05 7.15 13.85
C ARG A 19 -9.91 6.47 13.09
N ASN A 20 -8.78 6.22 13.76
CA ASN A 20 -7.64 5.53 13.17
C ASN A 20 -7.82 4.01 13.30
N VAL A 21 -8.14 3.33 12.19
CA VAL A 21 -8.34 1.87 12.16
C VAL A 21 -7.11 1.09 12.64
N THR A 22 -5.91 1.66 12.55
CA THR A 22 -4.70 0.98 13.00
C THR A 22 -4.55 0.88 14.52
N SER A 23 -5.44 1.53 15.27
CA SER A 23 -5.52 1.36 16.73
C SER A 23 -6.09 0.02 17.17
N VAL A 24 -6.64 -0.75 16.24
CA VAL A 24 -7.13 -2.12 16.48
C VAL A 24 -6.29 -3.07 15.62
N PRO A 25 -5.81 -4.20 16.15
CA PRO A 25 -5.02 -5.15 15.38
C PRO A 25 -5.73 -5.64 14.12
N TYR A 26 -4.95 -5.90 13.07
CA TYR A 26 -5.48 -6.39 11.78
C TYR A 26 -6.31 -7.67 11.94
N GLY A 27 -5.84 -8.64 12.75
CA GLY A 27 -6.57 -9.88 13.01
C GLY A 27 -7.93 -9.67 13.67
N GLU A 28 -8.08 -8.65 14.52
CA GLU A 28 -9.37 -8.31 15.15
C GLU A 28 -10.35 -7.77 14.09
N TRP A 29 -9.90 -6.89 13.20
CA TRP A 29 -10.73 -6.42 12.08
C TRP A 29 -11.18 -7.55 11.16
N PHE A 30 -10.26 -8.45 10.82
CA PHE A 30 -10.58 -9.64 10.04
C PHE A 30 -11.61 -10.53 10.76
N GLY A 31 -11.44 -10.74 12.06
CA GLY A 31 -12.38 -11.50 12.88
C GLY A 31 -13.79 -10.90 12.87
N LEU A 32 -13.89 -9.58 13.05
CA LEU A 32 -15.17 -8.85 12.98
C LEU A 32 -15.81 -8.97 11.59
N TYR A 33 -15.03 -8.86 10.52
CA TYR A 33 -15.49 -9.03 9.15
C TYR A 33 -16.10 -10.42 8.93
N VAL A 34 -15.41 -11.48 9.34
CA VAL A 34 -15.90 -12.86 9.23
C VAL A 34 -17.17 -13.08 10.05
N GLN A 35 -17.25 -12.51 11.26
CA GLN A 35 -18.46 -12.58 12.09
C GLN A 35 -19.65 -11.89 11.43
N ALA A 36 -19.43 -10.72 10.82
CA ALA A 36 -20.48 -10.00 10.10
C ALA A 36 -21.00 -10.81 8.90
N LEU A 37 -20.10 -11.43 8.11
CA LEU A 37 -20.49 -12.30 7.00
C LEU A 37 -21.30 -13.53 7.47
N LYS A 38 -20.88 -14.17 8.56
CA LYS A 38 -21.62 -15.30 9.15
C LYS A 38 -23.02 -14.88 9.63
N GLY A 39 -23.12 -13.68 10.21
CA GLY A 39 -24.39 -13.10 10.63
C GLY A 39 -25.31 -12.83 9.43
N ALA A 40 -24.78 -12.23 8.37
CA ALA A 40 -25.52 -12.00 7.13
C ALA A 40 -26.02 -13.32 6.51
N GLN A 41 -25.17 -14.34 6.38
CA GLN A 41 -25.56 -15.64 5.82
C GLN A 41 -26.71 -16.31 6.58
N LYS A 42 -26.78 -16.17 7.91
CA LYS A 42 -27.89 -16.71 8.71
C LYS A 42 -29.21 -15.97 8.46
N ASN A 43 -29.15 -14.68 8.13
CA ASN A 43 -30.31 -13.84 7.87
C ASN A 43 -30.74 -13.89 6.38
N ALA A 44 -29.81 -14.19 5.46
CA ALA A 44 -29.95 -14.16 4.01
C ALA A 44 -30.73 -15.35 3.38
N VAL A 45 -31.37 -16.21 4.17
CA VAL A 45 -32.22 -17.31 3.67
C VAL A 45 -33.47 -16.77 2.92
N ILE A 46 -33.71 -15.46 2.97
CA ILE A 46 -34.84 -14.77 2.34
C ILE A 46 -34.28 -13.81 1.26
N SER A 47 -34.55 -14.12 0.01
CA SER A 47 -33.90 -13.63 -1.22
C SER A 47 -33.91 -12.11 -1.47
N GLY A 48 -32.74 -11.54 -1.81
CA GLY A 48 -32.53 -10.14 -2.25
C GLY A 48 -31.08 -9.60 -2.07
N ASP A 49 -30.28 -10.31 -1.27
CA ASP A 49 -29.14 -9.78 -0.50
C ASP A 49 -27.80 -9.54 -1.25
N LYS A 50 -27.69 -9.85 -2.55
CA LYS A 50 -26.38 -9.77 -3.26
C LYS A 50 -25.93 -8.33 -3.50
N GLU A 51 -26.85 -7.46 -3.90
CA GLU A 51 -26.53 -6.06 -4.17
C GLU A 51 -26.32 -5.29 -2.86
N GLU A 52 -27.11 -5.59 -1.82
CA GLU A 52 -26.94 -5.02 -0.48
C GLU A 52 -25.58 -5.38 0.12
N LEU A 53 -25.15 -6.64 0.01
CA LEU A 53 -23.82 -7.06 0.42
C LEU A 53 -22.72 -6.36 -0.38
N ARG A 54 -22.91 -6.17 -1.70
CA ARG A 54 -21.95 -5.45 -2.56
C ARG A 54 -21.79 -3.99 -2.11
N VAL A 55 -22.91 -3.29 -1.88
CA VAL A 55 -22.92 -1.91 -1.39
C VAL A 55 -22.29 -1.81 0.00
N ALA A 56 -22.63 -2.73 0.91
CA ALA A 56 -22.08 -2.76 2.26
C ALA A 56 -20.56 -3.01 2.26
N ARG A 57 -20.07 -3.90 1.39
CA ARG A 57 -18.63 -4.16 1.19
C ARG A 57 -17.90 -2.91 0.67
N ARG A 58 -18.45 -2.21 -0.32
CA ARG A 58 -17.90 -0.95 -0.83
C ARG A 58 -17.82 0.12 0.25
N ALA A 59 -18.87 0.27 1.06
CA ALA A 59 -18.88 1.21 2.19
C ALA A 59 -17.79 0.88 3.22
N LEU A 60 -17.53 -0.41 3.46
CA LEU A 60 -16.47 -0.86 4.35
C LEU A 60 -15.07 -0.51 3.80
N ASP A 61 -14.85 -0.77 2.51
CA ASP A 61 -13.59 -0.41 1.83
C ASP A 61 -13.31 1.10 1.93
N VAL A 62 -14.32 1.93 1.66
CA VAL A 62 -14.21 3.40 1.76
C VAL A 62 -13.89 3.83 3.20
N ALA A 63 -14.55 3.25 4.21
CA ALA A 63 -14.30 3.59 5.61
C ALA A 63 -12.87 3.26 6.05
N PHE A 64 -12.38 2.07 5.69
CA PHE A 64 -11.03 1.63 6.07
C PHE A 64 -9.95 2.42 5.31
N LEU A 65 -10.10 2.61 4.01
CA LEU A 65 -9.14 3.35 3.20
C LEU A 65 -9.11 4.83 3.58
N SER A 66 -10.27 5.49 3.73
CA SER A 66 -10.32 6.89 4.18
C SER A 66 -9.70 7.06 5.58
N SER A 67 -9.91 6.10 6.48
CA SER A 67 -9.25 6.09 7.80
C SER A 67 -7.73 6.05 7.69
N VAL A 68 -7.17 5.14 6.88
CA VAL A 68 -5.72 4.98 6.73
C VAL A 68 -5.06 6.24 6.15
N PHE A 69 -5.69 6.87 5.15
CA PHE A 69 -5.17 8.07 4.52
C PHE A 69 -5.55 9.38 5.22
N SER A 70 -6.37 9.32 6.28
CA SER A 70 -6.83 10.50 7.00
C SER A 70 -5.69 11.21 7.73
N GLN A 71 -5.70 12.54 7.65
CA GLN A 71 -4.87 13.38 8.52
C GLN A 71 -5.65 13.84 9.75
N LYS A 72 -6.98 13.99 9.59
CA LYS A 72 -7.91 14.35 10.65
C LYS A 72 -9.01 13.32 10.75
N TRP A 73 -9.54 13.12 11.95
CA TRP A 73 -10.64 12.20 12.19
C TRP A 73 -11.92 12.55 11.41
N THR A 74 -12.11 13.83 11.08
CA THR A 74 -13.22 14.33 10.25
C THR A 74 -13.16 13.86 8.80
N ASP A 75 -11.98 13.47 8.32
CA ASP A 75 -11.76 13.02 6.94
C ASP A 75 -12.27 11.58 6.72
N VAL A 76 -12.51 10.83 7.81
CA VAL A 76 -12.95 9.44 7.74
C VAL A 76 -14.41 9.36 7.32
N MET A 77 -14.63 8.72 6.19
CA MET A 77 -15.94 8.55 5.58
C MET A 77 -16.65 7.34 6.16
N LEU A 78 -17.87 7.54 6.64
CA LEU A 78 -18.74 6.48 7.16
C LEU A 78 -20.09 6.56 6.43
N PRO A 79 -20.77 5.42 6.24
CA PRO A 79 -22.07 5.39 5.58
C PRO A 79 -23.13 6.12 6.44
N ASN A 80 -23.30 7.42 6.22
CA ASN A 80 -24.36 8.28 6.75
C ASN A 80 -24.86 9.19 5.61
N GLY A 81 -26.18 9.32 5.45
CA GLY A 81 -26.90 9.72 4.24
C GLY A 81 -26.78 11.16 3.70
N SER A 82 -25.68 11.87 3.95
CA SER A 82 -25.49 13.22 3.40
C SER A 82 -24.01 13.64 3.39
N SER A 83 -23.21 13.10 2.47
CA SER A 83 -21.95 13.74 2.11
C SER A 83 -21.55 13.45 0.66
N SER A 84 -20.98 14.47 0.03
CA SER A 84 -20.75 14.60 -1.41
C SER A 84 -19.95 13.46 -2.02
N THR A 85 -20.45 12.97 -3.16
CA THR A 85 -19.88 11.93 -4.03
C THR A 85 -18.52 12.24 -4.65
N THR A 86 -17.89 13.37 -4.34
CA THR A 86 -16.72 13.89 -5.07
C THR A 86 -15.36 13.55 -4.48
N THR A 87 -15.23 13.16 -3.20
CA THR A 87 -13.91 13.09 -2.53
C THR A 87 -13.22 11.72 -2.49
N THR A 88 -13.79 10.65 -3.06
CA THR A 88 -13.17 9.31 -3.06
C THR A 88 -13.38 8.52 -4.36
N ARG A 89 -13.37 9.20 -5.50
CA ARG A 89 -13.43 8.55 -6.82
C ARG A 89 -12.36 7.46 -6.98
N TRP A 90 -11.14 7.69 -6.48
CA TRP A 90 -10.06 6.70 -6.51
C TRP A 90 -10.30 5.48 -5.62
N CYS A 91 -10.98 5.64 -4.47
CA CYS A 91 -11.37 4.48 -3.64
C CYS A 91 -12.40 3.61 -4.37
N GLN A 92 -13.31 4.24 -5.12
CA GLN A 92 -14.33 3.53 -5.90
C GLN A 92 -13.73 2.84 -7.13
N GLU A 93 -12.81 3.50 -7.84
CA GLU A 93 -12.13 2.94 -9.02
C GLU A 93 -11.11 1.85 -8.66
N SER A 94 -10.52 1.88 -7.46
CA SER A 94 -9.56 0.86 -7.01
C SER A 94 -10.21 -0.42 -6.44
N THR A 95 -11.50 -0.37 -6.10
CA THR A 95 -12.21 -1.47 -5.38
C THR A 95 -12.85 -2.50 -6.31
N GLU A 96 -12.96 -2.22 -7.61
CA GLU A 96 -13.46 -3.18 -8.58
C GLU A 96 -12.33 -4.16 -8.97
N ALA A 97 -12.49 -5.41 -8.56
CA ALA A 97 -11.50 -6.51 -8.67
C ALA A 97 -11.17 -6.93 -10.12
N GLU A 98 -11.47 -6.10 -11.13
CA GLU A 98 -11.19 -6.40 -12.53
C GLU A 98 -9.70 -6.66 -12.76
N TRP A 99 -8.84 -6.02 -11.97
CA TRP A 99 -7.38 -6.21 -12.02
C TRP A 99 -6.89 -7.57 -11.50
N LEU A 100 -7.68 -8.23 -10.65
CA LEU A 100 -7.45 -9.60 -10.19
C LEU A 100 -7.84 -10.64 -11.26
N LEU A 101 -8.66 -10.24 -12.24
CA LEU A 101 -9.00 -11.09 -13.37
C LEU A 101 -7.86 -11.06 -14.39
N SER A 102 -7.67 -12.17 -15.10
CA SER A 102 -6.72 -12.25 -16.21
C SER A 102 -7.31 -11.53 -17.42
N SER A 103 -7.28 -10.19 -17.42
CA SER A 103 -7.55 -9.43 -18.64
C SER A 103 -6.32 -9.53 -19.56
N GLY A 104 -6.55 -9.71 -20.87
CA GLY A 104 -5.47 -9.78 -21.87
C GLY A 104 -4.63 -8.50 -22.00
N THR A 105 -4.97 -7.44 -21.26
CA THR A 105 -4.32 -6.13 -21.29
C THR A 105 -3.27 -5.93 -20.20
N ILE A 106 -3.26 -6.76 -19.15
CA ILE A 106 -2.30 -6.65 -18.04
C ILE A 106 -1.11 -7.57 -18.31
N HIS A 107 0.02 -6.96 -18.66
CA HIS A 107 1.22 -7.71 -19.04
C HIS A 107 2.10 -8.07 -17.82
N ARG A 108 2.08 -7.24 -16.78
CA ARG A 108 2.97 -7.38 -15.63
C ARG A 108 2.36 -6.79 -14.36
N ARG A 109 2.51 -7.50 -13.24
CA ARG A 109 2.08 -7.05 -11.91
C ARG A 109 3.29 -6.90 -10.98
N GLU A 110 3.30 -5.82 -10.23
CA GLU A 110 4.26 -5.58 -9.15
C GLU A 110 3.50 -5.41 -7.83
N LEU A 111 3.76 -6.28 -6.85
CA LEU A 111 3.17 -6.23 -5.51
C LEU A 111 4.07 -5.47 -4.56
N LEU A 112 3.56 -4.41 -3.93
CA LEU A 112 4.32 -3.62 -2.96
C LEU A 112 4.26 -4.21 -1.56
N THR A 113 5.41 -4.31 -0.90
CA THR A 113 5.50 -4.65 0.54
C THR A 113 5.67 -3.38 1.37
N THR A 114 5.30 -3.43 2.66
CA THR A 114 5.55 -2.32 3.59
C THR A 114 7.04 -1.97 3.64
N SER A 115 7.89 -3.01 3.68
CA SER A 115 9.34 -2.89 3.74
C SER A 115 9.94 -2.04 2.61
N PHE A 116 9.34 -2.10 1.41
CA PHE A 116 9.74 -1.27 0.28
C PHE A 116 9.31 0.18 0.47
N LEU A 117 8.10 0.40 0.98
CA LEU A 117 7.53 1.73 1.16
C LEU A 117 8.20 2.51 2.31
N VAL A 118 8.67 1.84 3.35
CA VAL A 118 9.38 2.47 4.48
C VAL A 118 10.82 2.84 4.14
N GLU A 119 11.42 2.23 3.11
CA GLU A 119 12.79 2.55 2.71
C GLU A 119 12.82 3.83 1.87
N PRO A 120 13.23 5.00 2.44
CA PRO A 120 12.90 6.29 1.84
C PRO A 120 13.54 6.51 0.46
N LEU A 121 14.73 5.93 0.23
CA LEU A 121 15.42 6.01 -1.04
C LEU A 121 14.75 5.16 -2.13
N LEU A 122 14.24 3.98 -1.77
CA LEU A 122 13.52 3.11 -2.71
C LEU A 122 12.14 3.68 -3.02
N SER A 123 11.34 3.92 -1.98
CA SER A 123 9.98 4.40 -2.13
C SER A 123 9.91 5.79 -2.76
N GLY A 124 10.77 6.72 -2.33
CA GLY A 124 10.82 8.06 -2.89
C GLY A 124 11.14 8.08 -4.39
N ARG A 125 12.15 7.30 -4.82
CA ARG A 125 12.51 7.20 -6.24
C ARG A 125 11.42 6.52 -7.06
N ALA A 126 10.87 5.42 -6.56
CA ALA A 126 9.82 4.69 -7.23
C ALA A 126 8.57 5.54 -7.40
N ILE A 127 8.07 6.16 -6.33
CA ILE A 127 6.88 7.03 -6.36
C ILE A 127 7.10 8.24 -7.27
N ALA A 128 8.28 8.86 -7.28
CA ALA A 128 8.59 9.94 -8.21
C ALA A 128 8.53 9.47 -9.68
N SER A 129 9.13 8.32 -9.98
CA SER A 129 9.12 7.72 -11.32
C SER A 129 7.69 7.37 -11.78
N TRP A 130 6.91 6.77 -10.90
CA TRP A 130 5.51 6.43 -11.09
C TRP A 130 4.63 7.66 -11.32
N THR A 131 4.82 8.71 -10.52
CA THR A 131 4.13 9.99 -10.68
C THR A 131 4.44 10.60 -12.05
N ALA A 132 5.71 10.57 -12.47
CA ALA A 132 6.11 11.03 -13.79
C ALA A 132 5.48 10.18 -14.91
N ALA A 133 5.39 8.86 -14.74
CA ALA A 133 4.75 7.96 -15.71
C ALA A 133 3.25 8.24 -15.86
N VAL A 134 2.52 8.41 -14.76
CA VAL A 134 1.09 8.76 -14.76
C VAL A 134 0.87 10.11 -15.45
N ARG A 135 1.72 11.12 -15.17
CA ARG A 135 1.65 12.44 -15.83
C ARG A 135 1.95 12.36 -17.33
N ARG A 136 2.93 11.53 -17.73
CA ARG A 136 3.37 11.36 -19.14
C ARG A 136 2.40 10.56 -20.02
N GLY A 137 1.31 10.01 -19.48
CA GLY A 137 0.29 9.29 -20.25
C GLY A 137 -0.28 10.04 -21.48
N ASP A 138 -0.05 11.36 -21.59
CA ASP A 138 -0.38 12.18 -22.77
C ASP A 138 0.48 11.88 -24.02
N ALA A 139 1.76 11.57 -23.88
CA ALA A 139 2.70 11.63 -25.02
C ALA A 139 2.56 10.45 -26.01
N PHE A 140 1.99 9.33 -25.56
CA PHE A 140 1.95 8.09 -26.35
C PHE A 140 0.64 7.84 -27.10
N SER A 141 -0.40 8.64 -26.85
CA SER A 141 -1.74 8.36 -27.40
C SER A 141 -2.08 9.12 -28.69
N ALA A 142 -1.24 10.05 -29.15
CA ALA A 142 -1.55 10.87 -30.32
C ALA A 142 -1.15 10.22 -31.66
N THR A 143 -0.21 9.29 -31.68
CA THR A 143 0.31 8.69 -32.93
C THR A 143 -0.13 7.24 -33.16
N ALA A 144 -0.39 6.45 -32.12
CA ALA A 144 -0.76 5.03 -32.26
C ALA A 144 -2.26 4.81 -32.56
N ALA A 145 -3.13 5.80 -32.31
CA ALA A 145 -4.56 5.67 -32.55
C ALA A 145 -4.97 5.76 -34.04
N ALA A 146 -4.02 6.03 -34.94
CA ALA A 146 -4.28 6.09 -36.37
C ALA A 146 -4.31 4.70 -37.06
N ASP A 147 -3.68 3.68 -36.46
CA ASP A 147 -3.38 2.40 -37.15
C ASP A 147 -4.05 1.15 -36.55
N GLY A 148 -5.15 1.29 -35.80
CA GLY A 148 -5.94 0.13 -35.32
C GLY A 148 -5.15 -0.84 -34.41
N GLU A 149 -4.06 -0.36 -33.81
CA GLU A 149 -3.14 -1.18 -33.04
C GLU A 149 -3.72 -1.55 -31.67
N ALA A 150 -3.49 -2.80 -31.24
CA ALA A 150 -3.99 -3.32 -29.97
C ALA A 150 -3.55 -2.44 -28.78
N PRO A 151 -4.40 -2.29 -27.73
CA PRO A 151 -4.09 -1.42 -26.61
C PRO A 151 -2.74 -1.79 -25.97
N ALA A 152 -1.86 -0.79 -25.81
CA ALA A 152 -0.53 -0.99 -25.26
C ALA A 152 -0.59 -1.69 -23.88
N PRO A 153 0.31 -2.66 -23.61
CA PRO A 153 0.30 -3.43 -22.38
C PRO A 153 0.41 -2.51 -21.16
N THR A 154 -0.51 -2.65 -20.21
CA THR A 154 -0.51 -1.87 -18.97
C THR A 154 0.26 -2.62 -17.90
N GLY A 155 1.30 -1.99 -17.35
CA GLY A 155 1.96 -2.43 -16.13
C GLY A 155 1.12 -2.06 -14.91
N MET A 156 1.03 -2.95 -13.94
CA MET A 156 0.17 -2.76 -12.78
C MET A 156 0.96 -2.82 -11.48
N ILE A 157 0.74 -1.84 -10.61
CA ILE A 157 1.34 -1.76 -9.29
C ILE A 157 0.24 -1.90 -8.26
N VAL A 158 0.32 -2.99 -7.50
CA VAL A 158 -0.67 -3.40 -6.50
C VAL A 158 -0.14 -3.04 -5.12
N ILE A 159 -0.89 -2.22 -4.40
CA ILE A 159 -0.59 -1.84 -3.02
C ILE A 159 -1.57 -2.59 -2.10
N PRO A 160 -1.13 -3.58 -1.32
CA PRO A 160 -1.97 -4.22 -0.31
C PRO A 160 -2.53 -3.21 0.67
N PHE A 161 -3.80 -3.35 1.06
CA PHE A 161 -4.37 -2.56 2.16
C PHE A 161 -3.50 -2.69 3.42
N THR A 162 -3.03 -3.90 3.71
CA THR A 162 -2.13 -4.15 4.85
C THR A 162 -0.83 -3.40 4.84
N ALA A 163 -0.26 -3.11 3.67
CA ALA A 163 0.95 -2.29 3.60
C ALA A 163 0.64 -0.84 4.02
N LEU A 164 -0.49 -0.29 3.58
CA LEU A 164 -0.94 1.04 3.99
C LEU A 164 -1.32 1.09 5.47
N PHE A 165 -2.01 0.06 5.94
CA PHE A 165 -2.37 -0.12 7.34
C PHE A 165 -1.11 -0.15 8.22
N GLN A 166 -0.10 -0.93 7.84
CA GLN A 166 1.17 -1.01 8.57
C GLN A 166 1.93 0.32 8.56
N LEU A 167 2.02 1.00 7.41
CA LEU A 167 2.63 2.34 7.34
C LEU A 167 1.95 3.33 8.30
N ARG A 168 0.61 3.31 8.35
CA ARG A 168 -0.18 4.19 9.21
C ARG A 168 -0.02 3.80 10.68
N TRP A 169 0.07 2.51 10.98
CA TRP A 169 0.36 2.00 12.32
C TRP A 169 1.75 2.43 12.80
N GLU A 170 2.78 2.30 11.97
CA GLU A 170 4.15 2.68 12.37
C GLU A 170 4.35 4.20 12.44
N ALA A 171 3.58 4.97 11.67
CA ALA A 171 3.62 6.42 11.67
C ALA A 171 3.08 7.04 12.97
N TYR A 172 2.12 6.39 13.61
CA TYR A 172 1.52 6.86 14.85
C TYR A 172 1.95 5.95 15.99
N LEU A 173 2.33 6.54 17.14
CA LEU A 173 2.46 5.76 18.36
C LEU A 173 1.08 5.21 18.72
N CYS A 174 0.72 4.04 18.20
CA CYS A 174 -0.33 3.24 18.79
C CYS A 174 0.24 2.71 20.11
N HIS A 175 0.15 3.52 21.16
CA HIS A 175 0.33 3.08 22.53
C HIS A 175 -0.77 2.06 22.83
N GLN A 176 -0.48 0.80 22.56
CA GLN A 176 -1.23 -0.31 23.13
C GLN A 176 -0.26 -1.26 23.80
N THR A 177 0.02 -0.90 25.05
CA THR A 177 -0.01 -1.82 26.18
C THR A 177 -1.25 -2.72 26.10
N PHE A 178 -1.13 -3.85 25.42
CA PHE A 178 -1.99 -5.02 25.68
C PHE A 178 -1.08 -6.21 25.96
N SER A 179 -0.36 -6.13 27.08
CA SER A 179 0.14 -7.32 27.78
C SER A 179 -1.03 -7.88 28.59
N VAL A 180 -1.97 -8.56 27.93
CA VAL A 180 -2.93 -9.39 28.65
C VAL A 180 -2.23 -10.71 28.94
N GLY A 181 -1.82 -10.89 30.20
CA GLY A 181 -1.55 -12.18 30.82
C GLY A 181 -0.57 -13.11 30.12
N GLY A 182 0.72 -12.99 30.46
CA GLY A 182 1.71 -14.01 30.15
C GLY A 182 3.11 -13.50 30.38
N GLU A 183 3.80 -14.04 31.39
CA GLU A 183 5.24 -13.89 31.54
C GLU A 183 5.93 -14.39 30.25
N GLY A 184 6.34 -13.45 29.39
CA GLY A 184 6.94 -13.80 28.12
C GLY A 184 7.58 -12.60 27.47
N LYS A 185 8.89 -12.46 27.67
CA LYS A 185 9.84 -11.59 26.94
C LYS A 185 9.22 -10.36 26.28
N LYS A 186 9.35 -9.21 26.94
CA LYS A 186 9.23 -7.88 26.31
C LYS A 186 10.17 -7.82 25.10
N THR A 187 9.68 -8.15 23.91
CA THR A 187 10.34 -7.73 22.68
C THR A 187 10.40 -6.20 22.72
N PRO A 188 11.57 -5.58 22.53
CA PRO A 188 11.66 -4.14 22.54
C PRO A 188 10.75 -3.61 21.44
N GLN A 189 9.69 -2.89 21.82
CA GLN A 189 8.98 -2.05 20.87
C GLN A 189 10.03 -1.09 20.30
N HIS A 190 10.42 -1.28 19.04
CA HIS A 190 11.24 -0.31 18.33
C HIS A 190 10.44 0.98 18.28
N SER A 191 10.72 1.89 19.21
CA SER A 191 10.17 3.23 19.18
C SER A 191 10.77 3.94 17.98
N PHE A 192 10.05 3.96 16.86
CA PHE A 192 10.48 4.69 15.67
C PHE A 192 10.76 6.15 16.02
N SER A 193 11.85 6.69 15.50
CA SER A 193 12.19 8.10 15.62
C SER A 193 11.11 8.99 14.98
N LEU A 194 11.05 10.27 15.37
CA LEU A 194 10.13 11.22 14.74
C LEU A 194 10.37 11.35 13.24
N GLN A 195 11.63 11.26 12.80
CA GLN A 195 11.99 11.29 11.38
C GLN A 195 11.44 10.07 10.63
N GLU A 196 11.59 8.88 11.20
CA GLU A 196 11.05 7.65 10.64
C GLU A 196 9.53 7.67 10.52
N ARG A 197 8.83 8.21 11.52
CA ARG A 197 7.38 8.40 11.49
C ARG A 197 6.96 9.40 10.43
N GLY A 198 7.66 10.53 10.36
CA GLY A 198 7.48 11.54 9.31
C GLY A 198 7.62 10.94 7.91
N ALA A 199 8.65 10.12 7.69
CA ALA A 199 8.87 9.46 6.41
C ALA A 199 7.70 8.53 6.00
N ARG A 200 7.11 7.80 6.96
CA ARG A 200 5.94 6.94 6.70
C ARG A 200 4.69 7.74 6.33
N LEU A 201 4.46 8.86 7.03
CA LEU A 201 3.39 9.80 6.67
C LEU A 201 3.60 10.37 5.28
N THR A 202 4.82 10.80 4.95
CA THR A 202 5.15 11.32 3.62
C THR A 202 4.96 10.25 2.54
N ALA A 203 5.33 9.00 2.80
CA ALA A 203 5.08 7.89 1.87
C ALA A 203 3.58 7.70 1.63
N LEU A 204 2.76 7.64 2.70
CA LEU A 204 1.30 7.54 2.61
C LEU A 204 0.68 8.71 1.83
N GLN A 205 1.10 9.94 2.11
CA GLN A 205 0.63 11.14 1.41
C GLN A 205 1.01 11.12 -0.07
N SER A 206 2.22 10.67 -0.40
CA SER A 206 2.69 10.59 -1.78
C SER A 206 1.94 9.52 -2.57
N LEU A 207 1.63 8.38 -1.95
CA LEU A 207 0.77 7.35 -2.56
C LEU A 207 -0.65 7.87 -2.77
N ARG A 208 -1.23 8.58 -1.79
CA ARG A 208 -2.54 9.21 -1.93
C ARG A 208 -2.56 10.17 -3.12
N HIS A 209 -1.57 11.06 -3.22
CA HIS A 209 -1.47 12.00 -4.32
C HIS A 209 -1.37 11.29 -5.68
N LEU A 210 -0.61 10.20 -5.76
CA LEU A 210 -0.49 9.39 -6.97
C LEU A 210 -1.84 8.77 -7.39
N LEU A 211 -2.61 8.25 -6.43
CA LEU A 211 -3.95 7.69 -6.67
C LEU A 211 -4.94 8.78 -7.14
N GLU A 212 -4.93 9.94 -6.50
CA GLU A 212 -5.74 11.09 -6.90
C GLU A 212 -5.39 11.55 -8.32
N LEU A 213 -4.10 11.68 -8.65
CA LEU A 213 -3.64 12.02 -9.99
C LEU A 213 -4.11 11.02 -11.06
N GLN A 214 -4.19 9.73 -10.73
CA GLN A 214 -4.67 8.72 -11.67
C GLN A 214 -6.18 8.83 -11.91
N SER A 215 -6.98 9.02 -10.85
CA SER A 215 -8.45 9.06 -10.95
C SER A 215 -9.01 10.34 -11.59
N ASP A 216 -8.32 11.47 -11.41
CA ASP A 216 -8.67 12.72 -12.11
C ASP A 216 -8.27 12.67 -13.59
N SER A 217 -7.42 11.70 -13.95
CA SER A 217 -6.95 11.50 -15.30
C SER A 217 -8.02 10.78 -16.13
N LYS A 218 -8.60 11.45 -17.13
CA LYS A 218 -9.30 10.75 -18.23
C LYS A 218 -8.33 9.93 -19.12
N ARG A 219 -7.05 9.84 -18.76
CA ARG A 219 -5.95 9.38 -19.60
C ARG A 219 -5.66 7.91 -19.34
N LYS A 220 -5.48 7.13 -20.41
CA LYS A 220 -5.01 5.74 -20.32
C LYS A 220 -3.50 5.74 -20.12
N SER A 221 -3.05 5.58 -18.88
CA SER A 221 -1.63 5.45 -18.55
C SER A 221 -1.13 4.04 -18.90
N ARG A 222 0.15 3.91 -19.29
CA ARG A 222 0.85 2.61 -19.41
C ARG A 222 1.06 1.92 -18.05
N VAL A 223 0.72 2.62 -16.98
CA VAL A 223 0.87 2.19 -15.59
C VAL A 223 -0.42 2.43 -14.84
N GLN A 224 -0.90 1.41 -14.14
CA GLN A 224 -2.03 1.52 -13.26
C GLN A 224 -1.63 1.21 -11.82
N PHE A 225 -1.94 2.15 -10.92
CA PHE A 225 -1.82 2.02 -9.49
C PHE A 225 -3.16 1.59 -8.93
N VAL A 226 -3.16 0.48 -8.19
CA VAL A 226 -4.36 -0.03 -7.54
C VAL A 226 -4.07 -0.32 -6.08
N VAL A 227 -5.00 0.09 -5.22
CA VAL A 227 -5.01 -0.36 -3.83
C VAL A 227 -5.85 -1.61 -3.75
N TRP A 228 -5.27 -2.69 -3.27
CA TRP A 228 -6.04 -3.90 -2.96
C TRP A 228 -6.98 -3.59 -1.81
N SER A 229 -8.28 -3.64 -2.09
CA SER A 229 -9.27 -3.23 -1.10
C SER A 229 -9.26 -4.11 0.16
N PRO A 230 -9.54 -3.53 1.36
CA PRO A 230 -9.62 -4.27 2.62
C PRO A 230 -10.50 -5.52 2.52
N VAL A 231 -11.69 -5.40 1.93
CA VAL A 231 -12.62 -6.51 1.75
C VAL A 231 -12.04 -7.61 0.86
N ASN A 232 -11.44 -7.25 -0.27
CA ASN A 232 -10.85 -8.22 -1.19
C ASN A 232 -9.64 -8.91 -0.56
N GLU A 233 -8.88 -8.21 0.30
CA GLU A 233 -7.77 -8.78 1.05
C GLU A 233 -8.27 -9.73 2.14
N PHE A 234 -9.35 -9.38 2.87
CA PHE A 234 -10.00 -10.29 3.82
C PHE A 234 -10.58 -11.53 3.13
N ASP A 235 -11.26 -11.38 2.00
CA ASP A 235 -11.74 -12.50 1.20
C ASP A 235 -10.58 -13.39 0.72
N ALA A 236 -9.44 -12.80 0.37
CA ALA A 236 -8.23 -13.54 0.05
C ALA A 236 -7.71 -14.33 1.26
N ILE A 237 -7.68 -13.76 2.47
CA ILE A 237 -7.27 -14.46 3.70
C ILE A 237 -8.25 -15.58 4.08
N MET A 238 -9.54 -15.43 3.80
CA MET A 238 -10.50 -16.54 3.99
C MET A 238 -10.15 -17.78 3.15
N ARG A 239 -9.37 -17.63 2.07
CA ARG A 239 -8.91 -18.71 1.19
C ARG A 239 -7.57 -19.32 1.60
N VAL A 240 -7.06 -19.02 2.81
CA VAL A 240 -5.77 -19.52 3.31
C VAL A 240 -5.63 -21.04 3.15
N SER A 241 -6.67 -21.82 3.46
CA SER A 241 -6.65 -23.28 3.31
C SER A 241 -6.43 -23.74 1.87
N GLN A 242 -7.04 -23.07 0.90
CA GLN A 242 -6.95 -23.39 -0.53
C GLN A 242 -5.56 -23.09 -1.07
N VAL A 243 -5.03 -21.90 -0.75
CA VAL A 243 -3.67 -21.51 -1.17
C VAL A 243 -2.63 -22.45 -0.56
N ARG A 244 -2.76 -22.77 0.74
CA ARG A 244 -1.87 -23.73 1.42
C ARG A 244 -1.84 -25.10 0.76
N ALA A 245 -2.97 -25.58 0.25
CA ALA A 245 -3.02 -26.88 -0.41
C ALA A 245 -2.12 -26.94 -1.65
N GLY A 246 -1.91 -25.81 -2.34
CA GLY A 246 -1.03 -25.69 -3.50
C GLY A 246 0.44 -25.39 -3.19
N LEU A 247 0.83 -25.26 -1.92
CA LEU A 247 2.20 -24.93 -1.51
C LEU A 247 2.98 -26.17 -1.03
N PRO A 248 4.32 -26.14 -1.09
CA PRO A 248 5.18 -27.17 -0.50
C PRO A 248 4.89 -27.39 1.00
N ASP A 249 5.04 -28.63 1.48
CA ASP A 249 4.72 -29.01 2.87
C ASP A 249 5.48 -28.17 3.91
N ALA A 250 6.74 -27.84 3.63
CA ALA A 250 7.56 -26.97 4.48
C ALA A 250 6.93 -25.59 4.75
N LEU A 251 6.13 -25.08 3.81
CA LEU A 251 5.48 -23.77 3.90
C LEU A 251 4.06 -23.85 4.48
N LYS A 252 3.41 -25.02 4.42
CA LYS A 252 2.03 -25.19 4.89
C LYS A 252 1.87 -24.82 6.36
N GLY A 253 2.82 -25.18 7.21
CA GLY A 253 2.79 -24.86 8.64
C GLY A 253 2.93 -23.36 8.93
N ILE A 254 3.67 -22.65 8.08
CA ILE A 254 3.97 -21.23 8.25
C ILE A 254 2.75 -20.37 7.93
N PHE A 255 2.05 -20.68 6.84
CA PHE A 255 0.83 -19.96 6.43
C PHE A 255 -0.41 -20.36 7.23
N SER A 256 -0.36 -20.32 8.56
CA SER A 256 -1.55 -20.43 9.39
C SER A 256 -2.36 -19.13 9.35
N LEU A 257 -3.66 -19.19 9.65
CA LEU A 257 -4.50 -17.98 9.71
C LEU A 257 -3.93 -16.96 10.71
N THR A 258 -3.49 -17.42 11.89
CA THR A 258 -2.87 -16.57 12.91
C THR A 258 -1.62 -15.88 12.38
N HIS A 259 -0.71 -16.61 11.73
CA HIS A 259 0.50 -15.99 11.19
C HIS A 259 0.19 -15.01 10.05
N VAL A 260 -0.76 -15.34 9.16
CA VAL A 260 -1.19 -14.43 8.10
C VAL A 260 -1.84 -13.17 8.68
N CYS A 261 -2.61 -13.27 9.77
CA CYS A 261 -3.24 -12.12 10.40
C CYS A 261 -2.29 -11.27 11.23
N GLU A 262 -1.24 -11.83 11.83
CA GLU A 262 -0.39 -11.13 12.81
C GLU A 262 1.02 -10.80 12.30
N GLN A 263 1.56 -11.57 11.36
CA GLN A 263 2.94 -11.38 10.87
C GLN A 263 2.95 -10.76 9.47
N GLU A 264 3.43 -9.52 9.36
CA GLU A 264 3.43 -8.75 8.12
C GLU A 264 4.18 -9.43 6.97
N VAL A 265 5.37 -9.98 7.22
CA VAL A 265 6.17 -10.69 6.20
C VAL A 265 5.46 -11.95 5.70
N VAL A 266 4.84 -12.72 6.61
CA VAL A 266 4.05 -13.91 6.25
C VAL A 266 2.81 -13.51 5.46
N ARG A 267 2.13 -12.44 5.87
CA ARG A 267 0.97 -11.89 5.15
C ARG A 267 1.32 -11.42 3.75
N ALA A 268 2.42 -10.69 3.58
CA ALA A 268 2.89 -10.24 2.28
C ALA A 268 3.21 -11.43 1.36
N ALA A 269 3.90 -12.45 1.89
CA ALA A 269 4.19 -13.66 1.14
C ALA A 269 2.90 -14.43 0.77
N TYR A 270 1.96 -14.53 1.71
CA TYR A 270 0.67 -15.16 1.48
C TYR A 270 -0.11 -14.46 0.35
N LEU A 271 -0.20 -13.13 0.39
CA LEU A 271 -0.91 -12.35 -0.62
C LEU A 271 -0.25 -12.48 -2.01
N ALA A 272 1.08 -12.58 -2.08
CA ALA A 272 1.78 -12.86 -3.33
C ALA A 272 1.44 -14.26 -3.89
N HIS A 273 1.44 -15.29 -3.04
CA HIS A 273 1.00 -16.65 -3.43
C HIS A 273 -0.47 -16.68 -3.87
N TYR A 274 -1.33 -15.96 -3.15
CA TYR A 274 -2.74 -15.81 -3.52
C TYR A 274 -2.89 -15.16 -4.90
N LEU A 275 -2.15 -14.08 -5.19
CA LEU A 275 -2.20 -13.42 -6.51
C LEU A 275 -1.71 -14.35 -7.62
N ASN A 276 -0.60 -15.06 -7.41
CA ASN A 276 -0.10 -16.04 -8.36
C ASN A 276 -1.14 -17.14 -8.65
N PHE A 277 -1.84 -17.60 -7.62
CA PHE A 277 -2.91 -18.58 -7.75
C PHE A 277 -4.13 -18.00 -8.49
N ALA A 278 -4.60 -16.81 -8.10
CA ALA A 278 -5.80 -16.19 -8.65
C ALA A 278 -5.63 -15.72 -10.12
N THR A 279 -4.43 -15.28 -10.49
CA THR A 279 -4.13 -14.74 -11.83
C THR A 279 -3.54 -15.77 -12.79
N GLN A 280 -3.72 -17.08 -12.51
CA GLN A 280 -3.21 -18.17 -13.35
C GLN A 280 -1.70 -18.06 -13.65
N ARG A 281 -0.91 -17.63 -12.65
CA ARG A 281 0.55 -17.42 -12.75
C ARG A 281 0.99 -16.34 -13.74
N ALA A 282 0.16 -15.32 -13.96
CA ALA A 282 0.63 -14.10 -14.62
C ALA A 282 1.90 -13.57 -13.92
N PRO A 283 2.85 -12.95 -14.65
CA PRO A 283 4.10 -12.50 -14.07
C PRO A 283 3.88 -11.52 -12.90
N LEU A 284 4.31 -11.95 -11.71
CA LEU A 284 4.28 -11.18 -10.47
C LEU A 284 5.70 -10.95 -9.95
N THR A 285 6.07 -9.69 -9.79
CA THR A 285 7.28 -9.27 -9.07
C THR A 285 6.88 -8.70 -7.71
N VAL A 286 7.55 -9.11 -6.64
CA VAL A 286 7.31 -8.57 -5.29
C VAL A 286 8.36 -7.51 -4.99
N LEU A 287 7.92 -6.26 -4.81
CA LEU A 287 8.77 -5.13 -4.47
C LEU A 287 9.02 -5.09 -2.96
N THR A 288 10.27 -5.32 -2.57
CA THR A 288 10.69 -5.48 -1.16
C THR A 288 12.07 -4.89 -0.93
N SER A 289 12.36 -4.47 0.31
CA SER A 289 13.73 -4.05 0.65
C SER A 289 14.70 -5.23 0.60
N GLN A 290 15.98 -4.93 0.36
CA GLN A 290 17.02 -5.96 0.32
C GLN A 290 17.10 -6.76 1.63
N MET A 291 16.79 -6.12 2.77
CA MET A 291 16.82 -6.73 4.10
C MET A 291 15.70 -7.76 4.31
N GLN A 292 14.58 -7.64 3.60
CA GLN A 292 13.45 -8.57 3.73
C GLN A 292 13.43 -9.64 2.63
N TYR A 293 14.24 -9.47 1.59
CA TYR A 293 14.38 -10.44 0.50
C TYR A 293 14.62 -11.87 1.00
N ALA A 294 15.61 -12.06 1.88
CA ALA A 294 15.96 -13.38 2.40
C ALA A 294 14.79 -14.05 3.14
N LYS A 295 13.99 -13.26 3.88
CA LYS A 295 12.82 -13.79 4.60
C LYS A 295 11.69 -14.18 3.66
N LEU A 296 11.42 -13.37 2.63
CA LEU A 296 10.42 -13.71 1.61
C LEU A 296 10.85 -14.91 0.76
N HIS A 297 12.15 -15.06 0.50
CA HIS A 297 12.70 -16.23 -0.18
C HIS A 297 12.47 -17.51 0.62
N LEU A 298 12.68 -17.48 1.95
CA LEU A 298 12.34 -18.61 2.83
C LEU A 298 10.85 -18.96 2.84
N LEU A 299 9.99 -18.02 2.44
CA LEU A 299 8.54 -18.21 2.29
C LEU A 299 8.14 -18.61 0.86
N GLY A 300 9.10 -19.02 0.03
CA GLY A 300 8.87 -19.54 -1.32
C GLY A 300 8.66 -18.46 -2.39
N LEU A 301 9.06 -17.20 -2.14
CA LEU A 301 9.03 -16.15 -3.15
C LEU A 301 10.40 -15.96 -3.78
N THR A 302 10.54 -16.34 -5.05
CA THR A 302 11.78 -16.18 -5.82
C THR A 302 11.82 -14.89 -6.63
N ASN A 303 10.66 -14.33 -6.98
CA ASN A 303 10.52 -13.17 -7.86
C ASN A 303 10.46 -11.85 -7.08
N CYS A 304 11.43 -11.61 -6.19
CA CYS A 304 11.50 -10.40 -5.37
C CYS A 304 12.52 -9.40 -5.95
N CYS A 305 12.21 -8.11 -5.89
CA CYS A 305 13.11 -7.05 -6.36
C CYS A 305 13.06 -5.80 -5.46
N ALA A 306 14.21 -5.13 -5.29
CA ALA A 306 14.28 -3.84 -4.60
C ALA A 306 14.03 -2.64 -5.52
N LYS A 307 13.80 -2.88 -6.81
CA LYS A 307 13.54 -1.86 -7.81
C LYS A 307 12.30 -2.24 -8.60
N SER A 308 11.51 -1.25 -8.98
CA SER A 308 10.45 -1.47 -9.97
C SER A 308 11.12 -1.92 -11.27
N GLU A 309 10.66 -3.04 -11.79
CA GLU A 309 11.11 -3.61 -13.06
C GLU A 309 10.24 -3.16 -14.23
N LEU A 310 9.11 -2.51 -13.94
CA LEU A 310 8.37 -1.70 -14.88
C LEU A 310 9.25 -0.53 -15.32
N LYS A 311 9.93 -0.69 -16.47
CA LYS A 311 10.68 0.38 -17.11
C LYS A 311 9.72 1.33 -17.81
N PHE A 312 9.50 2.50 -17.22
CA PHE A 312 8.66 3.54 -17.80
C PHE A 312 9.48 4.39 -18.78
N GLY A 313 9.75 3.82 -19.96
CA GLY A 313 10.37 4.45 -21.13
C GLY A 313 11.15 5.75 -20.89
N GLU A 314 12.47 5.62 -20.84
CA GLU A 314 13.44 6.67 -21.25
C GLU A 314 13.74 6.55 -22.76
N GLU A 315 12.85 5.94 -23.56
CA GLU A 315 12.97 5.96 -25.01
C GLU A 315 12.41 7.29 -25.52
N GLY A 316 13.21 8.34 -25.38
CA GLY A 316 12.87 9.70 -25.81
C GLY A 316 13.76 10.78 -25.23
N GLU A 317 14.47 10.52 -24.12
CA GLU A 317 15.61 11.34 -23.71
C GLU A 317 16.89 10.70 -24.27
N GLN A 318 16.99 10.71 -25.61
CA GLN A 318 18.28 10.98 -26.21
C GLN A 318 18.86 12.16 -25.44
N HIS A 319 20.06 11.97 -24.91
CA HIS A 319 20.98 13.04 -24.59
C HIS A 319 20.81 14.22 -25.56
N ARG A 320 20.00 15.22 -25.20
CA ARG A 320 20.33 16.60 -25.54
C ARG A 320 21.49 16.96 -24.62
N SER A 321 22.65 16.44 -25.01
CA SER A 321 23.91 17.15 -24.88
C SER A 321 23.75 18.45 -25.66
N CYS A 322 23.04 19.41 -25.06
CA CYS A 322 23.21 20.82 -25.39
C CYS A 322 24.11 21.36 -24.28
N GLY A 323 25.40 21.39 -24.60
CA GLY A 323 26.44 21.81 -23.68
C GLY A 323 26.17 23.18 -23.08
N ASN A 324 26.43 23.28 -21.79
CA ASN A 324 26.92 24.52 -21.21
C ASN A 324 28.08 24.12 -20.29
N PRO A 325 29.34 24.46 -20.61
CA PRO A 325 30.51 23.80 -20.01
C PRO A 325 30.76 24.16 -18.52
N ASN A 326 29.93 24.97 -17.87
CA ASN A 326 30.18 25.43 -16.49
C ASN A 326 28.98 25.34 -15.53
N GLY A 327 27.91 24.60 -15.88
CA GLY A 327 26.73 24.45 -15.04
C GLY A 327 26.82 23.28 -14.05
N VAL A 328 27.26 23.53 -12.81
CA VAL A 328 27.18 22.54 -11.73
C VAL A 328 25.71 22.13 -11.55
N SER A 329 25.39 20.83 -11.74
CA SER A 329 24.01 20.32 -11.69
C SER A 329 23.33 20.68 -10.35
N LEU A 330 22.01 20.92 -10.37
CA LEU A 330 21.23 21.24 -9.16
C LEU A 330 21.44 20.22 -8.04
N HIS A 331 21.66 18.95 -8.38
CA HIS A 331 22.00 17.90 -7.44
C HIS A 331 23.39 18.11 -6.81
N GLN A 332 24.41 18.39 -7.63
CA GLN A 332 25.75 18.72 -7.14
C GLN A 332 25.74 20.01 -6.30
N GLN A 333 24.90 20.99 -6.66
CA GLN A 333 24.74 22.22 -5.89
C GLN A 333 24.05 21.96 -4.55
N ALA A 334 23.04 21.09 -4.50
CA ALA A 334 22.37 20.66 -3.27
C ALA A 334 23.33 19.86 -2.38
N VAL A 335 24.07 18.89 -2.92
CA VAL A 335 25.09 18.12 -2.21
C VAL A 335 26.18 19.05 -1.65
N ASN A 336 26.63 20.03 -2.43
CA ASN A 336 27.62 21.02 -1.98
C ASN A 336 27.06 22.00 -0.94
N ARG A 337 25.76 22.32 -0.96
CA ARG A 337 25.11 23.16 0.05
C ARG A 337 24.89 22.39 1.36
N CYS A 338 24.41 21.15 1.28
CA CYS A 338 24.25 20.26 2.43
C CYS A 338 25.61 19.93 3.07
N GLY A 339 26.64 19.65 2.26
CA GLY A 339 28.00 19.43 2.74
C GLY A 339 28.60 20.66 3.44
N ARG A 340 28.33 21.87 2.93
CA ARG A 340 28.74 23.12 3.60
C ARG A 340 27.98 23.37 4.90
N LEU A 341 26.69 23.06 4.94
CA LEU A 341 25.88 23.20 6.16
C LEU A 341 26.35 22.21 7.24
N ALA A 342 26.60 20.95 6.88
CA ALA A 342 27.11 19.93 7.78
C ALA A 342 28.47 20.31 8.36
N ARG A 343 29.40 20.83 7.53
CA ARG A 343 30.68 21.35 8.03
C ARG A 343 30.48 22.50 9.00
N ARG A 344 29.63 23.49 8.68
CA ARG A 344 29.35 24.62 9.58
C ARG A 344 28.73 24.20 10.91
N MET A 345 27.83 23.20 10.90
CA MET A 345 27.28 22.65 12.14
C MET A 345 28.34 21.92 12.95
N SER A 346 29.20 21.12 12.31
CA SER A 346 30.34 20.46 12.95
C SER A 346 31.31 21.46 13.57
N THR A 347 31.68 22.53 12.85
CA THR A 347 32.56 23.57 13.39
C THR A 347 31.89 24.34 14.54
N ARG A 348 30.57 24.54 14.47
CA ARG A 348 29.82 25.18 15.55
C ARG A 348 29.74 24.28 16.78
N GLU A 349 29.56 22.97 16.59
CA GLU A 349 29.58 21.99 17.67
C GLU A 349 30.96 21.92 18.33
N GLU A 350 32.03 21.91 17.53
CA GLU A 350 33.41 21.87 18.02
C GLU A 350 33.80 23.16 18.75
N ASN A 351 33.40 24.32 18.24
CA ASN A 351 33.56 25.59 18.95
C ASN A 351 32.76 25.63 20.25
N LEU A 352 31.55 25.06 20.29
CA LEU A 352 30.78 24.96 21.52
C LEU A 352 31.45 24.02 22.53
N ARG A 353 32.05 22.91 22.09
CA ARG A 353 32.85 22.01 22.96
C ARG A 353 34.06 22.72 23.54
N ASN A 354 34.75 23.54 22.75
CA ASN A 354 35.92 24.33 23.20
C ASN A 354 35.56 25.50 24.12
N ILE A 355 34.30 25.94 24.14
CA ILE A 355 33.80 26.99 25.06
C ILE A 355 33.23 26.39 26.35
N LEU A 356 32.63 25.20 26.29
CA LEU A 356 31.91 24.57 27.40
C LEU A 356 32.73 23.56 28.20
N ILE A 357 33.97 23.27 27.80
CA ILE A 357 34.92 22.46 28.56
C ILE A 357 36.18 23.31 28.78
N PRO A 358 36.43 23.83 30.01
CA PRO A 358 37.68 24.49 30.37
C PRO A 358 38.89 23.54 30.28
#